data_AF-A0A1F5Z868-F1
#
_entry.id   AF-A0A1F5Z868-F1
#
_cell.length_a   1.000
_cell.length_b   1.000
_cell.length_c   1.000
_cell.angle_alpha   90.00
_cell.angle_beta   90.00
_cell.angle_gamma   90.00
#
_symmetry.space_group_name_H-M   'P 1'
#
loop_
_entity.id
_entity.type
_entity.pdbx_description
1 polymer ?
#
loop_
_entity_poly.entity_id
_entity_poly.type
_entity_poly.pdbx_seq_one_letter_code
_entity_poly.pdbx_strand_id
1 'polypeptide(L)'
;MWLLGRQVKSEGYSGPEIIVPRRVFDMIAREAQAHEPTETGQALLGIRTPTQIVILVTVPDLTDTIRQAAYFKQGGSDQVEIFHWHEKHWKAMIADTPPMSGWTPTTVVPKGTTPAELRLELYHVGDWHKHPGQLKILSTTDIGTIDGLFADPENRLSEYVAPIITASYYNQALLGERDAEVTYRFGTELQLNWYYLTKGESIIWHVKPTVVADKCLPWFPPLPWHLNDLERFQYELGQLQSEGHTVRWTVRQMDRDLEMEIIFAVDNPAWTKRLLITTDFDYPKSPPRIQIFSKAQLVAATTSAVTPVKRRRSRLDAFLDWLEQALYYGEGDTPANLFAPRNNLPDRSEETLLADLVADLVIKGDLTNGKS
;
A
#
# COMPACT_ATOMS: atom_id res chain seq x y z
N MET A 1 -33.39 0.44 8.15
CA MET A 1 -33.26 -1.04 8.14
C MET A 1 -32.33 -1.43 9.28
N TRP A 2 -32.56 -2.56 9.95
CA TRP A 2 -31.66 -3.07 11.01
C TRP A 2 -30.88 -4.28 10.49
N LEU A 3 -29.56 -4.31 10.73
CA LEU A 3 -28.66 -5.41 10.36
C LEU A 3 -27.72 -5.67 11.55
N LEU A 4 -27.77 -6.88 12.13
CA LEU A 4 -27.01 -7.26 13.33
C LEU A 4 -27.05 -6.21 14.47
N GLY A 5 -28.23 -5.63 14.73
CA GLY A 5 -28.38 -4.62 15.78
C GLY A 5 -27.82 -3.24 15.42
N ARG A 6 -27.37 -3.03 14.17
CA ARG A 6 -27.04 -1.71 13.61
C ARG A 6 -28.17 -1.17 12.74
N GLN A 7 -28.46 0.12 12.83
CA GLN A 7 -29.43 0.82 12.00
C GLN A 7 -28.74 1.45 10.78
N VAL A 8 -29.22 1.13 9.57
CA VAL A 8 -28.77 1.80 8.34
C VAL A 8 -29.52 3.12 8.14
N LYS A 9 -28.80 4.23 7.92
CA LYS A 9 -29.33 5.59 7.68
C LYS A 9 -28.65 6.27 6.49
N SER A 10 -29.38 7.12 5.78
CA SER A 10 -28.85 7.95 4.68
C SER A 10 -28.92 9.46 4.93
N GLU A 11 -29.75 9.91 5.88
CA GLU A 11 -29.96 11.32 6.20
C GLU A 11 -29.33 11.68 7.55
N GLY A 12 -28.78 12.90 7.64
CA GLY A 12 -28.15 13.39 8.87
C GLY A 12 -26.73 12.86 9.08
N TYR A 13 -26.06 12.38 8.02
CA TYR A 13 -24.66 12.00 8.09
C TYR A 13 -23.78 13.20 8.46
N SER A 14 -23.02 13.07 9.54
CA SER A 14 -22.07 14.10 10.03
C SER A 14 -20.64 13.57 10.10
N GLY A 15 -20.36 12.42 9.49
CA GLY A 15 -19.03 11.84 9.43
C GLY A 15 -18.14 12.54 8.39
N PRO A 16 -16.93 12.00 8.13
CA PRO A 16 -16.03 12.56 7.15
C PRO A 16 -16.56 12.47 5.71
N GLU A 17 -16.22 13.44 4.88
CA GLU A 17 -16.43 13.35 3.45
C GLU A 17 -15.55 12.23 2.87
N ILE A 18 -16.15 11.30 2.12
CA ILE A 18 -15.40 10.25 1.42
C ILE A 18 -15.04 10.76 0.03
N ILE A 19 -13.75 10.90 -0.26
CA ILE A 19 -13.23 11.37 -1.55
C ILE A 19 -12.62 10.20 -2.29
N VAL A 20 -13.02 10.04 -3.55
CA VAL A 20 -12.60 8.91 -4.38
C VAL A 20 -12.19 9.43 -5.77
N PRO A 21 -10.96 9.18 -6.23
CA PRO A 21 -10.53 9.56 -7.56
C PRO A 21 -11.13 8.65 -8.62
N ARG A 22 -11.26 9.19 -9.84
CA ARG A 22 -11.78 8.44 -11.00
C ARG A 22 -11.03 7.12 -11.23
N ARG A 23 -9.69 7.10 -11.11
CA ARG A 23 -8.88 5.88 -11.26
C ARG A 23 -9.31 4.75 -10.32
N VAL A 24 -9.73 5.04 -9.10
CA VAL A 24 -10.16 4.02 -8.13
C VAL A 24 -11.49 3.40 -8.58
N PHE A 25 -12.42 4.21 -9.11
CA PHE A 25 -13.61 3.65 -9.74
C PHE A 25 -13.28 2.79 -10.97
N ASP A 26 -12.34 3.22 -11.81
CA ASP A 26 -11.89 2.42 -12.96
C ASP A 26 -11.29 1.08 -12.54
N MET A 27 -10.50 1.05 -11.45
CA MET A 27 -9.94 -0.18 -10.88
C MET A 27 -11.03 -1.11 -10.35
N ILE A 28 -11.93 -0.60 -9.52
CA ILE A 28 -13.10 -1.35 -8.99
C ILE A 28 -13.93 -1.91 -10.15
N ALA A 29 -14.24 -1.08 -11.15
CA ALA A 29 -15.09 -1.48 -12.25
C ALA A 29 -14.48 -2.60 -13.09
N ARG A 30 -13.19 -2.47 -13.40
CA ARG A 30 -12.42 -3.49 -14.13
C ARG A 30 -12.41 -4.82 -13.38
N GLU A 31 -12.11 -4.80 -12.09
CA GLU A 31 -12.05 -6.01 -11.25
C GLU A 31 -13.44 -6.66 -11.10
N ALA A 32 -14.47 -5.85 -10.83
CA ALA A 32 -15.84 -6.33 -10.68
C ALA A 32 -16.34 -7.07 -11.94
N GLN A 33 -15.96 -6.58 -13.12
CA GLN A 33 -16.28 -7.17 -14.42
C GLN A 33 -15.45 -8.41 -14.75
N ALA A 34 -14.16 -8.41 -14.40
CA ALA A 34 -13.29 -9.57 -14.61
C ALA A 34 -13.81 -10.82 -13.88
N HIS A 35 -14.54 -10.63 -12.78
CA HIS A 35 -15.06 -11.72 -11.94
C HIS A 35 -16.59 -11.78 -11.90
N GLU A 36 -17.26 -11.47 -13.02
CA GLU A 36 -18.71 -11.28 -13.11
C GLU A 36 -19.61 -12.28 -12.35
N PRO A 37 -19.45 -13.61 -12.47
CA PRO A 37 -20.38 -14.58 -11.84
C PRO A 37 -20.16 -14.78 -10.33
N THR A 38 -19.08 -14.24 -9.75
CA THR A 38 -18.72 -14.46 -8.35
C THR A 38 -18.65 -13.15 -7.57
N GLU A 39 -18.73 -13.24 -6.24
CA GLU A 39 -18.26 -12.16 -5.39
C GLU A 39 -16.76 -11.95 -5.62
N THR A 40 -16.34 -10.68 -5.57
CA THR A 40 -14.95 -10.25 -5.64
C THR A 40 -14.83 -8.97 -4.86
N GLY A 41 -13.63 -8.60 -4.45
CA GLY A 41 -13.39 -7.40 -3.67
C GLY A 41 -11.90 -7.17 -3.51
N GLN A 42 -11.56 -5.99 -3.00
CA GLN A 42 -10.18 -5.62 -2.69
C GLN A 42 -10.18 -4.65 -1.52
N ALA A 43 -9.04 -4.54 -0.85
CA ALA A 43 -8.86 -3.55 0.18
C ALA A 43 -8.76 -2.13 -0.39
N LEU A 44 -9.07 -1.14 0.42
CA LEU A 44 -8.97 0.28 0.12
C LEU A 44 -7.86 0.89 0.95
N LEU A 45 -6.95 1.60 0.30
CA LEU A 45 -5.84 2.26 0.95
C LEU A 45 -5.94 3.78 0.71
N GLY A 46 -5.76 4.55 1.77
CA GLY A 46 -6.06 5.98 1.75
C GLY A 46 -5.47 6.76 2.91
N ILE A 47 -5.91 8.01 3.04
CA ILE A 47 -5.45 8.98 4.05
C ILE A 47 -6.65 9.63 4.76
N ARG A 48 -6.39 10.11 5.99
CA ARG A 48 -7.40 10.69 6.90
C ARG A 48 -7.03 12.09 7.30
N THR A 49 -7.92 13.05 7.10
CA THR A 49 -7.92 14.32 7.86
C THR A 49 -8.95 14.21 8.99
N PRO A 50 -9.25 15.23 9.81
CA PRO A 50 -10.41 15.17 10.72
C PRO A 50 -11.78 15.15 10.03
N THR A 51 -11.90 15.63 8.78
CA THR A 51 -13.19 15.74 8.09
C THR A 51 -13.26 15.01 6.75
N GLN A 52 -12.20 14.32 6.32
CA GLN A 52 -12.17 13.62 5.03
C GLN A 52 -11.46 12.27 5.12
N ILE A 53 -11.99 11.27 4.42
CA ILE A 53 -11.31 10.02 4.07
C ILE A 53 -11.05 10.10 2.57
N VAL A 54 -9.78 10.06 2.16
CA VAL A 54 -9.41 10.06 0.74
C VAL A 54 -8.87 8.70 0.37
N ILE A 55 -9.60 7.97 -0.48
CA ILE A 55 -9.17 6.67 -1.01
C ILE A 55 -8.24 6.90 -2.19
N LEU A 56 -7.06 6.30 -2.18
CA LEU A 56 -6.02 6.56 -3.19
C LEU A 56 -5.86 5.41 -4.18
N VAL A 57 -6.08 4.17 -3.73
CA VAL A 57 -5.91 2.94 -4.52
C VAL A 57 -6.78 1.80 -3.97
N THR A 58 -7.01 0.77 -4.78
CA THR A 58 -7.50 -0.53 -4.32
C THR A 58 -6.37 -1.56 -4.31
N VAL A 59 -6.30 -2.39 -3.27
CA VAL A 59 -5.20 -3.32 -2.99
C VAL A 59 -5.72 -4.76 -3.10
N PRO A 60 -5.35 -5.49 -4.17
CA PRO A 60 -5.82 -6.86 -4.36
C PRO A 60 -5.16 -7.81 -3.37
N ASP A 61 -5.82 -8.93 -3.15
CA ASP A 61 -5.21 -10.18 -2.73
C ASP A 61 -5.14 -11.06 -3.99
N LEU A 62 -3.96 -11.57 -4.30
CA LEU A 62 -3.64 -12.25 -5.56
C LEU A 62 -3.58 -13.77 -5.37
N THR A 63 -3.18 -14.25 -4.20
CA THR A 63 -2.95 -15.69 -3.95
C THR A 63 -4.04 -16.37 -3.13
N ASP A 64 -4.55 -15.71 -2.09
CA ASP A 64 -5.41 -16.35 -1.08
C ASP A 64 -6.89 -16.00 -1.21
N THR A 65 -7.22 -15.22 -2.24
CA THR A 65 -8.60 -14.76 -2.46
C THR A 65 -9.53 -15.90 -2.85
N ILE A 66 -10.61 -16.07 -2.08
CA ILE A 66 -11.70 -17.00 -2.41
C ILE A 66 -12.85 -16.22 -3.03
N ARG A 67 -13.27 -16.62 -4.23
CA ARG A 67 -14.39 -16.02 -4.97
C ARG A 67 -15.46 -17.06 -5.27
N GLN A 68 -16.65 -16.90 -4.70
CA GLN A 68 -17.81 -17.76 -4.92
C GLN A 68 -19.08 -16.91 -5.10
N ALA A 69 -20.20 -17.51 -5.51
CA ALA A 69 -21.42 -16.77 -5.85
C ALA A 69 -22.04 -15.96 -4.70
N ALA A 70 -21.80 -16.34 -3.44
CA ALA A 70 -22.33 -15.69 -2.24
C ALA A 70 -21.31 -15.72 -1.08
N TYR A 71 -20.03 -15.79 -1.42
CA TYR A 71 -18.94 -15.80 -0.45
C TYR A 71 -17.67 -15.25 -1.07
N PHE A 72 -17.05 -14.31 -0.36
CA PHE A 72 -15.76 -13.71 -0.67
C PHE A 72 -14.88 -13.66 0.57
N LYS A 73 -13.59 -13.93 0.37
CA LYS A 73 -12.56 -13.79 1.41
C LYS A 73 -11.28 -13.25 0.78
N GLN A 74 -10.61 -12.36 1.50
CA GLN A 74 -9.26 -11.83 1.21
C GLN A 74 -8.47 -11.69 2.52
N GLY A 75 -7.19 -11.36 2.43
CA GLY A 75 -6.29 -11.09 3.56
C GLY A 75 -4.99 -11.91 3.55
N GLY A 76 -4.51 -12.32 2.36
CA GLY A 76 -3.27 -13.07 2.17
C GLY A 76 -2.00 -12.28 2.48
N SER A 77 -0.87 -13.00 2.55
CA SER A 77 0.44 -12.38 2.85
C SER A 77 0.92 -11.45 1.74
N ASP A 78 0.54 -11.73 0.50
CA ASP A 78 0.80 -10.87 -0.65
C ASP A 78 0.08 -9.51 -0.52
N GLN A 79 -1.16 -9.50 -0.01
CA GLN A 79 -1.88 -8.25 0.25
C GLN A 79 -1.12 -7.38 1.25
N VAL A 80 -0.54 -7.99 2.28
CA VAL A 80 0.32 -7.31 3.27
C VAL A 80 1.59 -6.75 2.62
N GLU A 81 2.23 -7.51 1.73
CA GLU A 81 3.40 -7.02 0.98
C GLU A 81 3.05 -5.83 0.08
N ILE A 82 1.87 -5.84 -0.55
CA ILE A 82 1.36 -4.71 -1.35
C ILE A 82 1.10 -3.48 -0.48
N PHE A 83 0.49 -3.64 0.70
CA PHE A 83 0.35 -2.56 1.66
C PHE A 83 1.71 -1.97 2.04
N HIS A 84 2.68 -2.83 2.35
CA HIS A 84 4.03 -2.40 2.71
C HIS A 84 4.73 -1.65 1.58
N TRP A 85 4.60 -2.12 0.33
CA TRP A 85 5.11 -1.44 -0.85
C TRP A 85 4.58 -0.01 -0.95
N HIS A 86 3.26 0.16 -0.84
CA HIS A 86 2.62 1.47 -0.94
C HIS A 86 2.97 2.37 0.24
N GLU A 87 3.02 1.84 1.46
CA GLU A 87 3.40 2.59 2.65
C GLU A 87 4.84 3.11 2.55
N LYS A 88 5.78 2.26 2.10
CA LYS A 88 7.18 2.64 1.94
C LYS A 88 7.36 3.72 0.88
N HIS A 89 6.67 3.61 -0.26
CA HIS A 89 6.65 4.69 -1.25
C HIS A 89 6.08 5.98 -0.68
N TRP A 90 4.92 5.88 -0.03
CA TRP A 90 4.24 7.05 0.51
C TRP A 90 5.13 7.79 1.51
N LYS A 91 5.84 7.07 2.37
CA LYS A 91 6.85 7.62 3.28
C LYS A 91 8.01 8.29 2.54
N ALA A 92 8.54 7.67 1.47
CA ALA A 92 9.60 8.26 0.65
C ALA A 92 9.14 9.57 0.00
N MET A 93 7.95 9.57 -0.62
CA MET A 93 7.33 10.75 -1.23
C MET A 93 7.12 11.89 -0.23
N ILE A 94 6.77 11.57 1.03
CA ILE A 94 6.64 12.58 2.09
C ILE A 94 8.00 13.12 2.55
N ALA A 95 9.02 12.25 2.65
CA ALA A 95 10.33 12.61 3.18
C ALA A 95 11.13 13.53 2.24
N ASP A 96 11.00 13.35 0.93
CA ASP A 96 11.80 14.08 -0.07
C ASP A 96 11.34 15.52 -0.31
N THR A 97 10.24 15.94 0.32
CA THR A 97 9.72 17.31 0.16
C THR A 97 9.85 18.10 1.46
N PRO A 98 10.39 19.33 1.41
CA PRO A 98 10.50 20.18 2.58
C PRO A 98 9.13 20.41 3.24
N PRO A 99 9.05 20.48 4.59
CA PRO A 99 7.84 20.97 5.25
C PRO A 99 7.47 22.33 4.66
N MET A 100 6.22 22.50 4.19
CA MET A 100 5.68 23.84 4.04
C MET A 100 5.72 24.53 5.41
N SER A 101 6.40 25.67 5.50
CA SER A 101 6.43 26.46 6.72
C SER A 101 5.01 26.93 7.06
N GLY A 102 4.49 26.56 8.22
CA GLY A 102 3.18 27.02 8.70
C GLY A 102 1.98 26.17 8.27
N TRP A 103 2.19 25.01 7.63
CA TRP A 103 1.10 24.08 7.36
C TRP A 103 0.73 23.29 8.62
N THR A 104 -0.55 23.32 8.97
CA THR A 104 -1.19 22.41 9.93
C THR A 104 -2.05 21.43 9.14
N PRO A 105 -2.26 20.19 9.61
CA PRO A 105 -3.25 19.28 9.03
C PRO A 105 -4.60 19.98 8.91
N THR A 106 -4.93 20.42 7.70
CA THR A 106 -6.19 21.12 7.41
C THR A 106 -7.33 20.12 7.41
N THR A 107 -8.54 20.59 7.67
CA THR A 107 -9.77 19.78 7.56
C THR A 107 -9.97 19.25 6.14
N VAL A 108 -9.61 20.04 5.14
CA VAL A 108 -9.75 19.70 3.71
C VAL A 108 -8.38 19.44 3.11
N VAL A 109 -8.24 18.40 2.29
CA VAL A 109 -7.11 18.19 1.35
C VAL A 109 -7.30 19.19 0.19
N PRO A 110 -6.49 20.25 0.10
CA PRO A 110 -6.64 21.20 -1.00
C PRO A 110 -6.41 20.53 -2.35
N LYS A 111 -7.10 21.00 -3.38
CA LYS A 111 -6.88 20.52 -4.75
C LYS A 111 -5.44 20.77 -5.19
N GLY A 112 -4.76 19.72 -5.67
CA GLY A 112 -3.37 19.82 -6.13
C GLY A 112 -2.32 19.74 -5.02
N THR A 113 -2.73 19.36 -3.81
CA THR A 113 -1.80 19.10 -2.70
C THR A 113 -0.98 17.86 -3.00
N THR A 114 0.32 17.98 -2.85
CA THR A 114 1.28 16.87 -2.98
C THR A 114 1.25 15.99 -1.71
N PRO A 115 1.58 14.69 -1.80
CA PRO A 115 1.63 13.80 -0.62
C PRO A 115 2.48 14.38 0.52
N ALA A 116 3.58 15.00 0.13
CA ALA A 116 4.50 15.74 0.97
C ALA A 116 3.91 16.84 1.85
N GLU A 117 2.94 17.58 1.32
CA GLU A 117 2.30 18.67 2.04
C GLU A 117 1.32 18.13 3.09
N LEU A 118 0.84 16.90 2.91
CA LEU A 118 -0.15 16.28 3.80
C LEU A 118 0.47 15.69 5.06
N ARG A 119 1.66 15.06 4.96
CA ARG A 119 2.29 14.35 6.09
C ARG A 119 1.34 13.43 6.86
N LEU A 120 0.34 12.90 6.15
CA LEU A 120 -0.65 11.98 6.71
C LEU A 120 -0.12 10.56 6.53
N GLU A 121 -0.42 9.71 7.49
CA GLU A 121 -0.14 8.28 7.36
C GLU A 121 -1.10 7.66 6.36
N LEU A 122 -0.56 6.72 5.59
CA LEU A 122 -1.34 5.85 4.73
C LEU A 122 -1.87 4.69 5.57
N TYR A 123 -3.16 4.38 5.46
CA TYR A 123 -3.77 3.29 6.23
C TYR A 123 -4.91 2.63 5.46
N HIS A 124 -5.21 1.38 5.84
CA HIS A 124 -6.38 0.64 5.36
C HIS A 124 -7.64 1.42 5.76
N VAL A 125 -8.44 1.86 4.79
CA VAL A 125 -9.66 2.66 5.06
C VAL A 125 -10.94 1.83 4.98
N GLY A 126 -10.83 0.59 4.53
CA GLY A 126 -11.91 -0.39 4.44
C GLY A 126 -11.74 -1.29 3.23
N ASP A 127 -12.78 -2.01 2.84
CA ASP A 127 -12.75 -2.94 1.72
C ASP A 127 -13.98 -2.73 0.85
N TRP A 128 -13.82 -2.87 -0.47
CA TRP A 128 -14.97 -2.98 -1.36
C TRP A 128 -15.19 -4.42 -1.74
N HIS A 129 -16.44 -4.80 -1.96
CA HIS A 129 -16.76 -6.05 -2.63
C HIS A 129 -18.03 -5.94 -3.47
N LYS A 130 -18.17 -6.89 -4.38
CA LYS A 130 -19.27 -7.00 -5.30
C LYS A 130 -20.21 -8.11 -4.84
N HIS A 131 -21.51 -7.83 -4.86
CA HIS A 131 -22.55 -8.85 -4.81
C HIS A 131 -23.04 -9.16 -6.23
N PRO A 132 -22.94 -10.43 -6.69
CA PRO A 132 -23.64 -10.86 -7.89
C PRO A 132 -25.14 -10.58 -7.78
N GLY A 133 -25.73 -10.00 -8.82
CA GLY A 133 -27.15 -9.67 -8.86
C GLY A 133 -27.47 -8.25 -8.36
N GLN A 134 -28.56 -8.12 -7.60
CA GLN A 134 -29.18 -6.83 -7.26
C GLN A 134 -29.04 -6.42 -5.78
N LEU A 135 -28.33 -7.21 -4.96
CA LEU A 135 -28.19 -6.92 -3.54
C LEU A 135 -27.22 -5.76 -3.33
N LYS A 136 -27.75 -4.60 -2.91
CA LYS A 136 -26.98 -3.36 -2.77
C LYS A 136 -26.46 -3.09 -1.36
N ILE A 137 -26.81 -3.94 -0.40
CA ILE A 137 -26.65 -3.69 1.04
C ILE A 137 -25.61 -4.64 1.62
N LEU A 138 -24.92 -4.21 2.69
CA LEU A 138 -24.07 -5.09 3.49
C LEU A 138 -24.88 -6.28 4.02
N SER A 139 -24.33 -7.48 3.85
CA SER A 139 -24.85 -8.70 4.45
C SER A 139 -24.55 -8.73 5.96
N THR A 140 -25.20 -9.65 6.69
CA THR A 140 -24.85 -9.89 8.10
C THR A 140 -23.42 -10.41 8.24
N THR A 141 -22.94 -11.20 7.27
CA THR A 141 -21.56 -11.69 7.25
C THR A 141 -20.58 -10.54 7.06
N ASP A 142 -20.89 -9.59 6.16
CA ASP A 142 -20.05 -8.41 5.91
C ASP A 142 -19.89 -7.59 7.20
N ILE A 143 -20.99 -7.33 7.90
CA ILE A 143 -20.97 -6.58 9.17
C ILE A 143 -20.21 -7.35 10.25
N GLY A 144 -20.39 -8.67 10.34
CA GLY A 144 -19.64 -9.50 11.28
C GLY A 144 -18.12 -9.46 11.04
N THR A 145 -17.69 -9.46 9.78
CA THR A 145 -16.28 -9.28 9.41
C THR A 145 -15.76 -7.91 9.84
N ILE A 146 -16.50 -6.83 9.54
CA ILE A 146 -16.10 -5.46 9.93
C ILE A 146 -16.04 -5.31 11.46
N ASP A 147 -17.01 -5.87 12.18
CA ASP A 147 -17.01 -5.87 13.64
C ASP A 147 -15.83 -6.67 14.21
N GLY A 148 -15.47 -7.79 13.55
CA GLY A 148 -14.25 -8.56 13.86
C GLY A 148 -12.98 -7.74 13.68
N LEU A 149 -12.86 -7.00 12.56
CA LEU A 149 -11.74 -6.09 12.32
C LEU A 149 -11.67 -4.97 13.36
N PHE A 150 -12.82 -4.43 13.81
CA PHE A 150 -12.83 -3.46 14.90
C PHE A 150 -12.47 -4.07 16.25
N ALA A 151 -12.77 -5.34 16.50
CA ALA A 151 -12.51 -6.00 17.77
C ALA A 151 -11.05 -6.46 17.92
N ASP A 152 -10.35 -6.68 16.80
CA ASP A 152 -8.94 -7.08 16.78
C ASP A 152 -8.05 -5.98 17.38
N PRO A 153 -7.31 -6.25 18.48
CA PRO A 153 -6.43 -5.26 19.11
C PRO A 153 -5.18 -4.92 18.28
N GLU A 154 -4.76 -5.80 17.37
CA GLU A 154 -3.67 -5.53 16.44
C GLU A 154 -4.13 -4.57 15.32
N ASN A 155 -5.44 -4.59 15.03
CA ASN A 155 -6.04 -3.71 14.07
C ASN A 155 -6.39 -2.35 14.69
N ARG A 156 -5.83 -1.28 14.11
CA ARG A 156 -6.02 0.10 14.60
C ARG A 156 -7.22 0.82 13.98
N LEU A 157 -8.09 0.10 13.27
CA LEU A 157 -9.28 0.67 12.65
C LEU A 157 -10.28 1.17 13.69
N SER A 158 -10.67 2.43 13.53
CA SER A 158 -11.75 3.07 14.29
C SER A 158 -12.95 3.45 13.41
N GLU A 159 -12.75 3.43 12.11
CA GLU A 159 -13.70 3.74 11.06
C GLU A 159 -13.46 2.81 9.87
N TYR A 160 -14.48 2.61 9.04
CA TYR A 160 -14.42 1.68 7.92
C TYR A 160 -15.34 2.11 6.78
N VAL A 161 -14.83 2.13 5.56
CA VAL A 161 -15.57 2.40 4.33
C VAL A 161 -15.81 1.09 3.58
N ALA A 162 -17.08 0.76 3.33
CA ALA A 162 -17.49 -0.48 2.67
C ALA A 162 -18.31 -0.20 1.39
N PRO A 163 -17.69 -0.07 0.21
CA PRO A 163 -18.41 0.05 -1.05
C PRO A 163 -18.95 -1.31 -1.49
N ILE A 164 -20.26 -1.38 -1.75
CA ILE A 164 -20.95 -2.55 -2.31
C ILE A 164 -21.25 -2.29 -3.78
N ILE A 165 -20.68 -3.14 -4.62
CA ILE A 165 -20.81 -3.05 -6.08
C ILE A 165 -21.86 -4.05 -6.54
N THR A 166 -22.77 -3.60 -7.39
CA THR A 166 -23.69 -4.49 -8.11
C THR A 166 -23.52 -4.28 -9.61
N ALA A 167 -23.34 -5.38 -10.33
CA ALA A 167 -23.35 -5.38 -11.78
C ALA A 167 -24.81 -5.54 -12.24
N SER A 168 -25.39 -4.50 -12.85
CA SER A 168 -26.76 -4.59 -13.35
C SER A 168 -26.79 -5.43 -14.62
N TYR A 169 -27.06 -6.73 -14.50
CA TYR A 169 -27.34 -7.58 -15.65
C TYR A 169 -28.73 -7.34 -16.26
N TYR A 170 -29.59 -6.64 -15.54
CA TYR A 170 -30.93 -6.31 -16.01
C TYR A 170 -31.12 -4.81 -16.06
N ASN A 171 -31.33 -4.34 -17.29
CA ASN A 171 -31.91 -3.05 -17.64
C ASN A 171 -33.32 -2.99 -17.02
N GLN A 172 -33.41 -2.65 -15.74
CA GLN A 172 -34.68 -2.29 -15.12
C GLN A 172 -34.60 -0.84 -14.70
N ALA A 173 -35.37 -0.03 -15.43
CA ALA A 173 -35.78 1.33 -15.12
C ALA A 173 -36.64 1.38 -13.84
N LEU A 174 -36.17 0.79 -12.74
CA LEU A 174 -36.90 0.70 -11.49
C LEU A 174 -36.09 1.33 -10.36
N LEU A 175 -36.75 2.31 -9.75
CA LEU A 175 -36.49 2.97 -8.48
C LEU A 175 -35.60 4.22 -8.61
N GLY A 176 -36.27 5.36 -8.41
CA GLY A 176 -35.77 6.71 -8.66
C GLY A 176 -34.50 7.08 -7.90
N GLU A 177 -33.99 8.25 -8.26
CA GLU A 177 -32.83 8.89 -7.64
C GLU A 177 -32.82 8.67 -6.14
N ARG A 178 -31.95 7.77 -5.69
CA ARG A 178 -31.51 7.74 -4.31
C ARG A 178 -30.24 8.56 -4.30
N ASP A 179 -30.30 9.73 -3.67
CA ASP A 179 -29.25 10.75 -3.70
C ASP A 179 -27.85 10.22 -3.36
N ALA A 180 -27.74 9.07 -2.69
CA ALA A 180 -26.49 8.44 -2.27
C ALA A 180 -25.90 7.37 -3.22
N GLU A 181 -26.63 6.92 -4.25
CA GLU A 181 -26.12 5.90 -5.17
C GLU A 181 -25.20 6.52 -6.24
N VAL A 182 -24.09 5.85 -6.57
CA VAL A 182 -23.21 6.25 -7.68
C VAL A 182 -23.36 5.24 -8.81
N THR A 183 -23.86 5.70 -9.96
CA THR A 183 -23.88 4.90 -11.20
C THR A 183 -22.61 5.18 -11.98
N TYR A 184 -21.89 4.12 -12.33
CA TYR A 184 -20.61 4.20 -13.04
C TYR A 184 -20.65 3.35 -14.31
N ARG A 185 -20.28 3.95 -15.44
CA ARG A 185 -20.22 3.23 -16.73
C ARG A 185 -18.79 2.99 -17.14
N PHE A 186 -18.44 1.72 -17.31
CA PHE A 186 -17.14 1.25 -17.80
C PHE A 186 -17.36 0.02 -18.69
N GLY A 187 -17.77 0.19 -19.94
CA GLY A 187 -18.30 -0.94 -20.72
C GLY A 187 -19.73 -1.32 -20.30
N THR A 188 -19.91 -1.93 -19.13
CA THR A 188 -21.22 -2.11 -18.48
C THR A 188 -21.50 -1.05 -17.42
N GLU A 189 -22.77 -0.94 -17.03
CA GLU A 189 -23.19 -0.07 -15.93
C GLU A 189 -23.06 -0.82 -14.60
N LEU A 190 -22.38 -0.18 -13.65
CA LEU A 190 -22.18 -0.65 -12.29
C LEU A 190 -22.84 0.33 -11.34
N GLN A 191 -23.46 -0.21 -10.29
CA GLN A 191 -23.98 0.60 -9.20
C GLN A 191 -23.08 0.41 -7.98
N LEU A 192 -22.64 1.51 -7.40
CA LEU A 192 -21.75 1.52 -6.24
C LEU A 192 -22.49 2.19 -5.09
N ASN A 193 -22.67 1.44 -4.01
CA ASN A 193 -23.36 1.86 -2.79
C ASN A 193 -22.32 1.95 -1.69
N TRP A 194 -22.12 3.13 -1.09
CA TRP A 194 -21.02 3.34 -0.17
C TRP A 194 -21.53 3.37 1.26
N TYR A 195 -20.92 2.55 2.12
CA TYR A 195 -21.23 2.53 3.54
C TYR A 195 -20.07 3.04 4.37
N TYR A 196 -20.38 3.78 5.42
CA TYR A 196 -19.42 4.23 6.43
C TYR A 196 -19.84 3.72 7.81
N LEU A 197 -18.89 3.13 8.51
CA LEU A 197 -19.08 2.53 9.83
C LEU A 197 -18.03 3.09 10.79
N THR A 198 -18.42 3.33 12.04
CA THR A 198 -17.51 3.68 13.13
C THR A 198 -17.51 2.57 14.18
N LYS A 199 -16.37 2.34 14.81
CA LYS A 199 -16.21 1.40 15.93
C LYS A 199 -17.09 1.83 17.10
N GLY A 200 -17.90 0.90 17.61
CA GLY A 200 -18.79 1.12 18.76
C GLY A 200 -20.11 1.85 18.46
N GLU A 201 -20.32 2.34 17.24
CA GLU A 201 -21.59 2.95 16.85
C GLU A 201 -22.60 1.90 16.36
N SER A 202 -23.88 2.07 16.71
CA SER A 202 -24.96 1.23 16.20
C SER A 202 -25.53 1.71 14.87
N ILE A 203 -24.90 2.69 14.21
CA ILE A 203 -25.38 3.24 12.94
C ILE A 203 -24.42 2.84 11.82
N ILE A 204 -24.98 2.44 10.68
CA ILE A 204 -24.28 2.29 9.41
C ILE A 204 -24.78 3.41 8.50
N TRP A 205 -23.88 4.23 8.01
CA TRP A 205 -24.22 5.36 7.16
C TRP A 205 -24.12 4.97 5.70
N HIS A 206 -25.21 5.08 4.95
CA HIS A 206 -25.20 5.03 3.49
C HIS A 206 -24.87 6.43 2.97
N VAL A 207 -23.70 6.58 2.36
CA VAL A 207 -23.07 7.87 2.05
C VAL A 207 -22.80 7.99 0.56
N LYS A 208 -22.75 9.22 0.06
CA LYS A 208 -22.30 9.51 -1.31
C LYS A 208 -20.84 9.93 -1.28
N PRO A 209 -19.93 9.26 -2.00
CA PRO A 209 -18.57 9.76 -2.12
C PRO A 209 -18.53 10.97 -3.07
N THR A 210 -17.61 11.89 -2.80
CA THR A 210 -17.21 12.95 -3.71
C THR A 210 -16.20 12.38 -4.72
N VAL A 211 -16.63 12.28 -5.98
CA VAL A 211 -15.78 11.82 -7.08
C VAL A 211 -14.94 12.98 -7.60
N VAL A 212 -13.62 12.79 -7.65
CA VAL A 212 -12.68 13.82 -8.11
C VAL A 212 -11.83 13.33 -9.28
N ALA A 213 -11.33 14.27 -10.10
CA ALA A 213 -10.36 13.95 -11.14
C ALA A 213 -9.02 13.54 -10.51
N ASP A 214 -8.29 12.62 -11.15
CA ASP A 214 -7.03 12.08 -10.59
C ASP A 214 -6.01 13.16 -10.26
N LYS A 215 -5.90 14.18 -11.12
CA LYS A 215 -5.03 15.35 -10.94
C LYS A 215 -5.35 16.23 -9.72
N CYS A 216 -6.51 16.01 -9.07
CA CYS A 216 -6.87 16.74 -7.85
C CYS A 216 -6.25 16.14 -6.60
N LEU A 217 -5.77 14.89 -6.68
CA LEU A 217 -5.17 14.16 -5.57
C LEU A 217 -3.67 13.94 -5.81
N PRO A 218 -2.91 13.66 -4.74
CA PRO A 218 -1.58 13.08 -4.84
C PRO A 218 -1.50 11.98 -5.89
N TRP A 219 -0.44 12.02 -6.70
CA TRP A 219 -0.04 10.85 -7.47
C TRP A 219 0.26 9.72 -6.49
N PHE A 220 -0.10 8.50 -6.88
CA PHE A 220 0.06 7.32 -6.06
C PHE A 220 0.75 6.25 -6.90
N PRO A 221 1.80 5.60 -6.37
CA PRO A 221 2.60 4.67 -7.15
C PRO A 221 1.74 3.46 -7.56
N PRO A 222 1.87 3.00 -8.80
CA PRO A 222 1.26 1.76 -9.23
C PRO A 222 1.87 0.55 -8.51
N LEU A 223 1.18 -0.59 -8.61
CA LEU A 223 1.70 -1.87 -8.14
C LEU A 223 2.91 -2.29 -9.01
N PRO A 224 4.03 -2.73 -8.41
CA PRO A 224 5.21 -3.09 -9.18
C PRO A 224 5.04 -4.46 -9.80
N TRP A 225 5.75 -4.71 -10.90
CA TRP A 225 5.66 -5.95 -11.66
C TRP A 225 5.89 -7.20 -10.81
N HIS A 226 6.82 -7.16 -9.84
CA HIS A 226 7.13 -8.33 -9.01
C HIS A 226 5.99 -8.75 -8.07
N LEU A 227 5.14 -7.80 -7.69
CA LEU A 227 3.94 -8.07 -6.90
C LEU A 227 2.73 -8.29 -7.79
N ASN A 228 2.66 -7.62 -8.95
CA ASN A 228 1.54 -7.77 -9.88
C ASN A 228 1.59 -9.09 -10.68
N ASP A 229 2.77 -9.69 -10.85
CA ASP A 229 3.01 -10.91 -11.60
C ASP A 229 4.06 -11.78 -10.89
N LEU A 230 3.62 -12.48 -9.84
CA LEU A 230 4.48 -13.30 -9.00
C LEU A 230 5.12 -14.46 -9.78
N GLU A 231 4.41 -15.04 -10.75
CA GLU A 231 4.95 -16.10 -11.61
C GLU A 231 6.13 -15.57 -12.42
N ARG A 232 6.00 -14.39 -13.02
CA ARG A 232 7.11 -13.74 -13.72
C ARG A 232 8.26 -13.44 -12.79
N PHE A 233 8.01 -12.93 -11.58
CA PHE A 233 9.06 -12.68 -10.60
C PHE A 233 9.84 -13.95 -10.25
N GLN A 234 9.13 -15.04 -9.96
CA GLN A 234 9.74 -16.34 -9.68
C GLN A 234 10.53 -16.87 -10.87
N TYR A 235 10.00 -16.71 -12.08
CA TYR A 235 10.70 -17.09 -13.31
C TYR A 235 12.01 -16.32 -13.47
N GLU A 236 11.98 -14.99 -13.39
CA GLU A 236 13.18 -14.14 -13.54
C GLU A 236 14.21 -14.44 -12.44
N LEU A 237 13.75 -14.60 -11.20
CA LEU A 237 14.63 -14.96 -10.09
C LEU A 237 15.27 -16.34 -10.31
N GLY A 238 14.50 -17.33 -10.76
CA GLY A 238 15.00 -18.66 -11.10
C GLY A 238 16.01 -18.64 -12.24
N GLN A 239 15.77 -17.83 -13.28
CA GLN A 239 16.72 -17.62 -14.38
C GLN A 239 18.02 -17.00 -13.87
N LEU A 240 17.95 -16.00 -13.00
CA LEU A 240 19.15 -15.37 -12.42
C LEU A 240 19.91 -16.30 -11.47
N GLN A 241 19.21 -17.19 -10.75
CA GLN A 241 19.81 -18.17 -9.84
C GLN A 241 20.37 -19.41 -10.55
N SER A 242 20.02 -19.61 -11.82
CA SER A 242 20.57 -20.70 -12.62
C SER A 242 22.09 -20.57 -12.76
N GLU A 243 22.77 -21.68 -13.09
CA GLU A 243 24.22 -21.69 -13.37
C GLU A 243 25.14 -21.33 -12.18
N GLY A 244 24.69 -21.56 -10.94
CA GLY A 244 25.52 -21.39 -9.74
C GLY A 244 25.63 -19.95 -9.25
N HIS A 245 24.75 -19.07 -9.73
CA HIS A 245 24.63 -17.71 -9.24
C HIS A 245 23.92 -17.67 -7.88
N THR A 246 24.41 -16.81 -6.99
CA THR A 246 23.67 -16.38 -5.80
C THR A 246 23.01 -15.05 -6.11
N VAL A 247 21.69 -14.98 -5.94
CA VAL A 247 20.91 -13.76 -6.19
C VAL A 247 20.29 -13.30 -4.89
N ARG A 248 20.51 -12.03 -4.56
CA ARG A 248 19.78 -11.31 -3.50
C ARG A 248 18.99 -10.20 -4.17
N TRP A 249 17.84 -9.85 -3.64
CA TRP A 249 17.06 -8.73 -4.17
C TRP A 249 16.57 -7.82 -3.06
N THR A 250 16.31 -6.57 -3.42
CA THR A 250 15.74 -5.56 -2.53
C THR A 250 14.95 -4.54 -3.34
N VAL A 251 14.17 -3.71 -2.65
CA VAL A 251 13.43 -2.60 -3.22
C VAL A 251 13.99 -1.29 -2.68
N ARG A 252 14.44 -0.41 -3.56
CA ARG A 252 15.00 0.89 -3.19
C ARG A 252 14.90 1.88 -4.34
N GLN A 253 14.83 3.16 -3.99
CA GLN A 253 15.05 4.27 -4.91
C GLN A 253 16.56 4.46 -5.13
N MET A 254 17.05 4.24 -6.35
CA MET A 254 18.44 4.40 -6.77
C MET A 254 18.69 5.73 -7.49
N ASP A 255 17.66 6.27 -8.13
CA ASP A 255 17.69 7.58 -8.79
C ASP A 255 16.88 8.62 -8.00
N ARG A 256 16.56 9.75 -8.64
CA ARG A 256 15.77 10.84 -8.03
C ARG A 256 14.28 10.73 -8.40
N ASP A 257 13.87 9.65 -9.05
CA ASP A 257 12.46 9.45 -9.39
C ASP A 257 11.71 8.91 -8.18
N LEU A 258 10.40 9.19 -8.09
CA LEU A 258 9.58 8.87 -6.90
C LEU A 258 9.26 7.37 -6.77
N GLU A 259 9.64 6.57 -7.76
CA GLU A 259 9.33 5.16 -7.87
C GLU A 259 10.51 4.34 -7.31
N MET A 260 10.22 3.44 -6.36
CA MET A 260 11.22 2.48 -5.92
C MET A 260 11.44 1.45 -7.03
N GLU A 261 12.70 1.08 -7.25
CA GLU A 261 13.08 0.05 -8.20
C GLU A 261 13.30 -1.29 -7.47
N ILE A 262 13.25 -2.38 -8.22
CA ILE A 262 13.67 -3.70 -7.74
C ILE A 262 15.09 -3.94 -8.20
N ILE A 263 15.97 -4.27 -7.25
CA ILE A 263 17.40 -4.43 -7.48
C ILE A 263 17.79 -5.85 -7.17
N PHE A 264 18.34 -6.56 -8.15
CA PHE A 264 18.95 -7.88 -8.01
C PHE A 264 20.47 -7.72 -7.94
N ALA A 265 21.06 -8.16 -6.83
CA ALA A 265 22.48 -8.36 -6.68
C ALA A 265 22.83 -9.80 -7.03
N VAL A 266 23.54 -9.98 -8.14
CA VAL A 266 23.91 -11.29 -8.68
C VAL A 266 25.41 -11.52 -8.52
N ASP A 267 25.74 -12.60 -7.81
CA ASP A 267 27.10 -13.05 -7.57
C ASP A 267 27.35 -14.43 -8.17
N ASN A 268 28.53 -14.62 -8.74
CA ASN A 268 29.07 -15.95 -9.02
C ASN A 268 30.41 -16.12 -8.27
N PRO A 269 30.68 -17.23 -7.58
CA PRO A 269 31.99 -17.48 -6.96
C PRO A 269 33.16 -17.42 -7.96
N ALA A 270 32.94 -17.81 -9.21
CA ALA A 270 33.94 -17.77 -10.26
C ALA A 270 34.20 -16.36 -10.82
N TRP A 271 33.34 -15.37 -10.52
CA TRP A 271 33.48 -14.00 -11.02
C TRP A 271 34.27 -13.12 -10.07
N THR A 272 35.09 -12.23 -10.63
CA THR A 272 35.76 -11.14 -9.88
C THR A 272 34.86 -9.90 -9.70
N LYS A 273 33.67 -9.93 -10.30
CA LYS A 273 32.68 -8.84 -10.31
C LYS A 273 31.32 -9.32 -9.78
N ARG A 274 30.52 -8.38 -9.30
CA ARG A 274 29.09 -8.52 -8.96
C ARG A 274 28.28 -7.71 -9.97
N LEU A 275 27.13 -8.24 -10.39
CA LEU A 275 26.17 -7.50 -11.19
C LEU A 275 25.07 -6.96 -10.28
N LEU A 276 24.70 -5.70 -10.47
CA LEU A 276 23.44 -5.14 -9.97
C LEU A 276 22.52 -4.93 -11.17
N ILE A 277 21.37 -5.58 -11.14
CA ILE A 277 20.33 -5.46 -12.16
C ILE A 277 19.17 -4.72 -11.52
N THR A 278 18.85 -3.54 -12.03
CA THR A 278 17.78 -2.69 -11.52
C THR A 278 16.64 -2.66 -12.53
N THR A 279 15.42 -2.97 -12.09
CA THR A 279 14.21 -2.89 -12.91
C THR A 279 13.30 -1.80 -12.37
N ASP A 280 12.74 -1.00 -13.26
CA ASP A 280 11.64 -0.09 -12.93
C ASP A 280 10.39 -0.87 -12.51
N PHE A 281 9.43 -0.19 -11.88
CA PHE A 281 8.19 -0.80 -11.41
C PHE A 281 7.37 -1.46 -12.53
N ASP A 282 7.53 -1.03 -13.79
CA ASP A 282 6.74 -1.47 -14.94
C ASP A 282 7.44 -2.48 -15.86
N TYR A 283 8.59 -3.03 -15.44
CA TYR A 283 9.28 -4.10 -16.16
C TYR A 283 8.30 -5.25 -16.52
N PRO A 284 8.35 -5.80 -17.75
CA PRO A 284 9.37 -5.61 -18.78
C PRO A 284 9.09 -4.49 -19.79
N LYS A 285 8.16 -3.56 -19.51
CA LYS A 285 7.92 -2.42 -20.42
C LYS A 285 9.14 -1.52 -20.51
N SER A 286 9.72 -1.17 -19.36
CA SER A 286 11.02 -0.51 -19.28
C SER A 286 12.14 -1.55 -19.17
N PRO A 287 13.25 -1.38 -19.92
CA PRO A 287 14.37 -2.31 -19.88
C PRO A 287 15.13 -2.21 -18.55
N PRO A 288 15.73 -3.31 -18.08
CA PRO A 288 16.55 -3.28 -16.87
C PRO A 288 17.84 -2.48 -17.10
N ARG A 289 18.32 -1.84 -16.04
CA ARG A 289 19.65 -1.22 -15.97
C ARG A 289 20.63 -2.20 -15.33
N ILE A 290 21.83 -2.35 -15.90
CA ILE A 290 22.86 -3.24 -15.37
C ILE A 290 24.09 -2.42 -14.98
N GLN A 291 24.49 -2.53 -13.72
CA GLN A 291 25.73 -1.98 -13.20
C GLN A 291 26.67 -3.12 -12.78
N ILE A 292 27.97 -2.92 -12.98
CA ILE A 292 28.99 -3.94 -12.73
C ILE A 292 30.02 -3.39 -11.75
N PHE A 293 30.19 -4.07 -10.63
CA PHE A 293 31.14 -3.67 -9.59
C PHE A 293 32.20 -4.75 -9.39
N SER A 294 33.47 -4.36 -9.22
CA SER A 294 34.46 -5.34 -8.78
C SER A 294 34.20 -5.71 -7.32
N LYS A 295 34.37 -6.99 -6.96
CA LYS A 295 34.23 -7.43 -5.56
C LYS A 295 35.20 -6.69 -4.63
N ALA A 296 36.39 -6.35 -5.12
CA ALA A 296 37.36 -5.55 -4.39
C ALA A 296 36.85 -4.14 -4.06
N GLN A 297 36.19 -3.46 -5.01
CA GLN A 297 35.57 -2.15 -4.76
C GLN A 297 34.47 -2.25 -3.70
N LEU A 298 33.64 -3.30 -3.75
CA LEU A 298 32.56 -3.47 -2.77
C LEU A 298 33.12 -3.70 -1.36
N VAL A 299 34.15 -4.54 -1.21
CA VAL A 299 34.82 -4.77 0.09
C VAL A 299 35.44 -3.47 0.63
N ALA A 300 36.10 -2.68 -0.23
CA ALA A 300 36.69 -1.40 0.16
C ALA A 300 35.62 -0.38 0.58
N ALA A 301 34.47 -0.32 -0.12
CA ALA A 301 33.35 0.54 0.21
C ALA A 301 32.71 0.15 1.57
N THR A 302 32.49 -1.14 1.81
CA THR A 302 31.97 -1.62 3.10
C THR A 302 32.94 -1.30 4.25
N THR A 303 34.24 -1.48 4.04
CA THR A 303 35.26 -1.18 5.07
C THR A 303 35.33 0.33 5.38
N SER A 304 35.16 1.16 4.36
CA SER A 304 35.13 2.63 4.51
C SER A 304 33.87 3.11 5.23
N ALA A 305 32.71 2.47 4.99
CA ALA A 305 31.46 2.76 5.68
C ALA A 305 31.47 2.31 7.16
N VAL A 306 32.21 1.25 7.49
CA VAL A 306 32.36 0.69 8.85
C VAL A 306 33.42 1.45 9.68
N THR A 307 34.21 2.34 9.08
CA THR A 307 35.04 3.26 9.87
C THR A 307 34.11 4.21 10.62
N PRO A 308 34.08 4.22 11.96
CA PRO A 308 33.12 5.00 12.70
C PRO A 308 33.49 6.47 12.56
N VAL A 309 32.94 7.12 11.54
CA VAL A 309 32.51 8.50 11.71
C VAL A 309 31.68 8.44 12.99
N LYS A 310 32.00 9.26 14.00
CA LYS A 310 31.12 9.51 15.15
C LYS A 310 29.81 10.13 14.65
N ARG A 311 29.05 9.43 13.82
CA ARG A 311 27.63 9.67 13.60
C ARG A 311 27.03 9.32 14.95
N ARG A 312 26.69 10.36 15.72
CA ARG A 312 25.72 10.22 16.80
C ARG A 312 24.55 9.47 16.17
N ARG A 313 24.37 8.20 16.54
CA ARG A 313 23.21 7.39 16.11
C ARG A 313 21.99 8.28 16.27
N SER A 314 21.30 8.55 15.16
CA SER A 314 20.10 9.33 15.26
C SER A 314 19.10 8.47 16.04
N ARG A 315 18.20 9.10 16.80
CA ARG A 315 17.11 8.37 17.49
C ARG A 315 16.25 7.56 16.51
N LEU A 316 16.29 7.92 15.23
CA LEU A 316 15.62 7.21 14.14
C LEU A 316 16.30 5.87 13.82
N ASP A 317 17.64 5.80 13.78
CA ASP A 317 18.36 4.54 13.54
C ASP A 317 18.12 3.55 14.70
N ALA A 318 18.11 4.06 15.94
CA ALA A 318 17.78 3.25 17.11
C ALA A 318 16.31 2.79 17.15
N PHE A 319 15.42 3.54 16.50
CA PHE A 319 13.99 3.19 16.39
C PHE A 319 13.74 2.17 15.28
N LEU A 320 14.46 2.25 14.16
CA LEU A 320 14.39 1.26 13.08
C LEU A 320 15.01 -0.07 13.52
N ASP A 321 16.16 -0.06 14.22
CA ASP A 321 16.75 -1.25 14.85
C ASP A 321 15.77 -1.88 15.87
N TRP A 322 15.05 -1.05 16.62
CA TRP A 322 14.02 -1.53 17.56
C TRP A 322 12.81 -2.11 16.83
N LEU A 323 12.33 -1.51 15.75
CA LEU A 323 11.23 -2.02 14.93
C LEU A 323 11.58 -3.36 14.28
N GLU A 324 12.79 -3.50 13.75
CA GLU A 324 13.29 -4.77 13.22
C GLU A 324 13.39 -5.84 14.32
N GLN A 325 13.81 -5.49 15.54
CA GLN A 325 13.84 -6.43 16.66
C GLN A 325 12.45 -6.78 17.21
N ALA A 326 11.52 -5.81 17.28
CA ALA A 326 10.16 -6.02 17.78
C ALA A 326 9.29 -6.83 16.82
N LEU A 327 9.56 -6.77 15.52
CA LEU A 327 8.92 -7.61 14.51
C LEU A 327 9.50 -9.03 14.46
N TYR A 328 10.71 -9.24 14.99
CA TYR A 328 11.40 -10.54 14.96
C TYR A 328 11.38 -11.31 16.30
N TYR A 329 11.18 -10.62 17.42
CA TYR A 329 11.11 -11.20 18.76
C TYR A 329 9.92 -10.62 19.52
N GLY A 330 8.90 -11.45 19.76
CA GLY A 330 7.73 -11.05 20.54
C GLY A 330 8.07 -10.64 21.98
N GLU A 331 7.40 -9.56 22.40
CA GLU A 331 7.23 -9.02 23.77
C GLU A 331 8.41 -8.30 24.47
N GLY A 332 8.14 -7.06 24.90
CA GLY A 332 8.86 -6.39 26.00
C GLY A 332 8.96 -4.85 25.95
N ASP A 333 8.01 -4.17 26.62
CA ASP A 333 7.99 -2.79 27.15
C ASP A 333 8.47 -1.55 26.36
N THR A 334 7.65 -0.49 26.42
CA THR A 334 7.83 0.83 25.79
C THR A 334 8.40 1.88 26.76
N PRO A 335 9.13 2.88 26.24
CA PRO A 335 9.07 4.23 26.82
C PRO A 335 8.66 5.30 25.79
N ALA A 336 7.75 6.15 26.25
CA ALA A 336 7.17 7.27 25.54
C ALA A 336 8.10 8.49 25.38
N ASN A 337 7.72 9.33 24.41
CA ASN A 337 8.07 10.75 24.18
C ASN A 337 9.47 11.08 23.66
N LEU A 338 9.67 11.16 22.32
CA LEU A 338 10.78 11.94 21.74
C LEU A 338 10.50 12.44 20.29
N PHE A 339 9.97 13.65 20.11
CA PHE A 339 10.08 14.37 18.82
C PHE A 339 10.41 15.86 18.99
N ALA A 340 11.47 16.29 18.30
CA ALA A 340 11.71 17.64 17.82
C ALA A 340 12.47 17.54 16.48
N PRO A 341 12.20 18.41 15.47
CA PRO A 341 12.63 18.17 14.09
C PRO A 341 14.07 18.63 13.81
N ARG A 342 14.74 17.98 12.85
CA ARG A 342 15.90 18.54 12.14
C ARG A 342 15.73 18.35 10.63
N ASN A 343 16.02 19.44 9.92
CA ASN A 343 16.00 19.59 8.47
C ASN A 343 17.36 19.21 7.84
N ASN A 344 17.30 18.85 6.55
CA ASN A 344 18.38 18.63 5.57
C ASN A 344 18.91 17.20 5.45
N LEU A 345 18.43 16.48 4.42
CA LEU A 345 19.13 15.36 3.81
C LEU A 345 20.16 15.90 2.80
N PRO A 346 21.43 15.47 2.83
CA PRO A 346 22.44 15.89 1.86
C PRO A 346 22.32 15.12 0.54
N ASP A 347 22.76 15.77 -0.54
CA ASP A 347 22.99 15.15 -1.86
C ASP A 347 23.96 13.97 -1.71
N ARG A 348 23.51 12.74 -2.00
CA ARG A 348 24.32 11.52 -1.83
C ARG A 348 25.08 11.21 -3.11
N SER A 349 26.40 11.01 -3.02
CA SER A 349 27.19 10.48 -4.14
C SER A 349 26.82 9.03 -4.44
N GLU A 350 27.01 8.58 -5.69
CA GLU A 350 26.82 7.17 -6.10
C GLU A 350 27.55 6.17 -5.18
N GLU A 351 28.73 6.54 -4.68
CA GLU A 351 29.51 5.74 -3.73
C GLU A 351 28.80 5.54 -2.38
N THR A 352 28.02 6.53 -1.92
CA THR A 352 27.26 6.44 -0.67
C THR A 352 26.02 5.54 -0.84
N LEU A 353 25.33 5.65 -1.98
CA LEU A 353 24.19 4.78 -2.31
C LEU A 353 24.64 3.31 -2.43
N LEU A 354 25.79 3.08 -3.07
CA LEU A 354 26.40 1.76 -3.18
C LEU A 354 26.83 1.21 -1.82
N ALA A 355 27.45 2.01 -0.96
CA ALA A 355 27.86 1.57 0.37
C ALA A 355 26.67 1.17 1.24
N ASP A 356 25.58 1.95 1.22
CA ASP A 356 24.34 1.64 1.94
C ASP A 356 23.66 0.39 1.35
N LEU A 357 23.61 0.27 0.02
CA LEU A 357 22.99 -0.88 -0.66
C LEU A 357 23.77 -2.16 -0.37
N VAL A 358 25.09 -2.09 -0.38
CA VAL A 358 25.95 -3.21 -0.01
C VAL A 358 25.81 -3.54 1.46
N ALA A 359 25.73 -2.55 2.36
CA ALA A 359 25.50 -2.78 3.78
C ALA A 359 24.16 -3.51 4.02
N ASP A 360 23.06 -3.05 3.42
CA ASP A 360 21.74 -3.70 3.52
C ASP A 360 21.77 -5.13 2.98
N LEU A 361 22.42 -5.35 1.84
CA LEU A 361 22.54 -6.66 1.23
C LEU A 361 23.50 -7.59 1.98
N VAL A 362 24.49 -7.07 2.71
CA VAL A 362 25.44 -7.84 3.53
C VAL A 362 24.84 -8.19 4.89
N ILE A 363 24.22 -7.22 5.58
CA ILE A 363 23.63 -7.39 6.93
C ILE A 363 22.51 -8.42 6.91
N LYS A 364 21.63 -8.40 5.90
CA LYS A 364 20.58 -9.43 5.75
C LYS A 364 21.11 -10.84 5.45
N GLY A 365 22.38 -10.97 5.05
CA GLY A 365 23.03 -12.26 4.76
C GLY A 365 23.71 -12.91 5.97
N ASP A 366 24.01 -12.17 7.03
CA ASP A 366 24.69 -12.71 8.22
C ASP A 366 23.72 -13.25 9.28
N LEU A 367 22.41 -12.98 9.15
CA LEU A 367 21.40 -13.46 10.11
C LEU A 367 20.86 -14.87 9.83
N THR A 368 21.21 -15.52 8.71
CA THR A 368 20.73 -16.89 8.40
C THR A 368 21.82 -17.97 8.34
N ASN A 369 23.10 -17.61 8.46
CA ASN A 369 24.21 -18.58 8.44
C ASN A 369 24.95 -18.60 9.77
N GLY A 370 24.29 -19.15 10.79
CA GLY A 370 24.86 -19.24 12.14
C GLY A 370 24.23 -20.32 13.00
N LYS A 371 24.17 -21.57 12.49
CA LYS A 371 24.31 -22.82 13.27
C LYS A 371 24.14 -24.05 12.36
N SER A 372 25.27 -24.66 12.01
CA SER A 372 25.42 -26.11 11.86
C SER A 372 26.53 -26.56 12.80
#